data_AF-A0A085GIC4-F1
#
_entry.id   AF-A0A085GIC4-F1
#
_cell.length_a   1.000
_cell.length_b   1.000
_cell.length_c   1.000
_cell.angle_alpha   90.00
_cell.angle_beta   90.00
_cell.angle_gamma   90.00
#
_symmetry.space_group_name_H-M   'P 1'
#
loop_
_entity.id
_entity.type
_entity.pdbx_description
1 polymer ?
#
loop_
_entity_poly.entity_id
_entity_poly.type
_entity_poly.pdbx_seq_one_letter_code
_entity_poly.pdbx_strand_id
1 'polypeptide(L)'
;MQQGKLVILVMVALITACHAKQKSPPTQVVYRFDDHRYLELTGYHCEGGLRYIDTERNIQHQIYDVSDGYRIFTKTFIHPSERYIAITSYEGGGFAISKDYGKTWDGASYSPGGGAIKYGDDRPQREEIESFTVVNDQGFMLTKKGDLYLSSKPFDDPRLEPGGSGIDYTYTYRGDTSKHHLEPINSSVGSLWGKNYVSWISIQLQDPWQTFAYQTNFQNIPNKVPEVKNYKGWDHMRCNPDLGLEASEQQK
;
A
#
# COMPACT_ATOMS: atom_id res chain seq x y z
N MET A 1 -0.45 84.40 19.05
CA MET A 1 -1.26 83.16 19.01
C MET A 1 -1.35 82.73 17.56
N GLN A 2 -0.34 82.10 16.94
CA GLN A 2 0.24 80.77 17.15
C GLN A 2 -0.83 79.68 17.25
N GLN A 3 -1.06 78.95 16.14
CA GLN A 3 -1.40 77.53 15.96
C GLN A 3 -1.39 77.33 14.42
N GLY A 4 -0.49 76.61 13.77
CA GLY A 4 -0.06 75.22 13.97
C GLY A 4 -0.26 74.52 12.62
N LYS A 5 0.70 74.61 11.70
CA LYS A 5 0.62 73.92 10.40
C LYS A 5 0.76 72.42 10.63
N LEU A 6 -0.33 71.69 10.41
CA LEU A 6 -0.35 70.22 10.41
C LEU A 6 0.38 69.72 9.15
N VAL A 7 1.60 69.24 9.31
CA VAL A 7 2.34 68.53 8.26
C VAL A 7 1.98 67.05 8.39
N ILE A 8 1.16 66.55 7.46
CA ILE A 8 0.87 65.12 7.35
C ILE A 8 2.04 64.46 6.60
N LEU A 9 2.95 63.83 7.35
CA LEU A 9 3.97 62.95 6.80
C LEU A 9 3.32 61.60 6.46
N VAL A 10 3.07 61.37 5.18
CA VAL A 10 2.69 60.05 4.66
C VAL A 10 3.96 59.18 4.63
N MET A 11 4.18 58.40 5.68
CA MET A 11 5.18 57.33 5.72
C MET A 11 4.69 56.17 4.85
N VAL A 12 5.13 56.12 3.60
CA VAL A 12 4.99 54.94 2.75
C VAL A 12 5.93 53.87 3.29
N ALA A 13 5.41 52.97 4.12
CA ALA A 13 6.10 51.75 4.49
C ALA A 13 6.22 50.88 3.23
N LEU A 14 7.40 50.90 2.59
CA LEU A 14 7.77 49.92 1.57
C LEU A 14 7.95 48.57 2.29
N ILE A 15 6.87 47.82 2.40
CA ILE A 15 6.91 46.41 2.77
C ILE A 15 7.56 45.71 1.58
N THR A 16 8.88 45.57 1.61
CA THR A 16 9.58 44.59 0.78
C THR A 16 9.20 43.22 1.33
N ALA A 17 8.05 42.71 0.86
CA ALA A 17 7.77 41.29 0.96
C ALA A 17 8.91 40.61 0.21
N CYS A 18 9.87 40.06 0.95
CA CYS A 18 10.75 39.04 0.41
C CYS A 18 9.83 37.98 -0.18
N HIS A 19 9.72 37.96 -1.51
CA HIS A 19 9.15 36.85 -2.23
C HIS A 19 10.09 35.67 -2.03
N ALA A 20 10.05 35.04 -0.86
CA ALA A 20 10.58 33.71 -0.66
C ALA A 20 9.81 32.84 -1.66
N LYS A 21 10.44 32.59 -2.80
CA LYS A 21 9.90 31.78 -3.88
C LYS A 21 9.50 30.46 -3.24
N GLN A 22 8.21 30.16 -3.20
CA GLN A 22 7.70 28.94 -2.56
C GLN A 22 8.44 27.75 -3.19
N LYS A 23 9.32 27.14 -2.40
CA LYS A 23 10.21 26.08 -2.88
C LYS A 23 9.31 24.90 -3.27
N SER A 24 9.47 24.44 -4.51
CA SER A 24 8.84 23.18 -4.94
C SER A 24 9.29 22.08 -3.98
N PRO A 25 8.39 21.17 -3.54
CA PRO A 25 8.77 20.08 -2.68
C PRO A 25 9.94 19.28 -3.29
N PRO A 26 10.95 18.90 -2.50
CA PRO A 26 12.07 18.14 -3.01
C PRO A 26 11.67 16.72 -3.36
N THR A 27 12.40 16.10 -4.29
CA THR A 27 12.23 14.69 -4.67
C THR A 27 13.44 13.87 -4.23
N GLN A 28 13.20 12.68 -3.69
CA GLN A 28 14.25 11.71 -3.35
C GLN A 28 13.82 10.28 -3.66
N VAL A 29 14.80 9.44 -4.00
CA VAL A 29 14.57 7.99 -4.11
C VAL A 29 14.42 7.42 -2.71
N VAL A 30 13.23 6.88 -2.41
CA VAL A 30 12.91 6.34 -1.08
C VAL A 30 12.97 4.82 -1.01
N TYR A 31 12.97 4.14 -2.16
CA TYR A 31 13.09 2.69 -2.23
C TYR A 31 13.65 2.25 -3.58
N ARG A 32 14.44 1.19 -3.59
CA ARG A 32 14.91 0.52 -4.82
C ARG A 32 14.49 -0.94 -4.77
N PHE A 33 13.73 -1.39 -5.78
CA PHE A 33 13.40 -2.81 -5.93
C PHE A 33 14.62 -3.57 -6.48
N ASP A 34 15.38 -2.89 -7.35
CA ASP A 34 16.62 -3.32 -7.99
C ASP A 34 17.31 -2.10 -8.65
N ASP A 35 18.17 -2.32 -9.63
CA ASP A 35 18.97 -1.29 -10.30
C ASP A 35 18.14 -0.36 -11.19
N HIS A 36 17.04 -0.86 -11.78
CA HIS A 36 16.24 -0.14 -12.79
C HIS A 36 14.83 0.26 -12.31
N ARG A 37 14.35 -0.32 -11.21
CA ARG A 37 13.03 -0.02 -10.59
C ARG A 37 13.18 0.65 -9.23
N TYR A 38 12.51 1.77 -9.03
CA TYR A 38 12.57 2.52 -7.78
C TYR A 38 11.34 3.40 -7.52
N LEU A 39 11.20 3.84 -6.26
CA LEU A 39 10.18 4.79 -5.83
C LEU A 39 10.81 6.14 -5.55
N GLU A 40 10.20 7.19 -6.07
CA GLU A 40 10.52 8.58 -5.75
C GLU A 40 9.42 9.18 -4.89
N LEU A 41 9.81 9.84 -3.80
CA LEU A 41 8.91 10.63 -2.96
C LEU A 41 9.18 12.11 -3.22
N THR A 42 8.13 12.86 -3.54
CA THR A 42 8.14 14.32 -3.67
C THR A 42 7.36 14.94 -2.53
N GLY A 43 8.02 15.60 -1.59
CA GLY A 43 7.39 16.04 -0.35
C GLY A 43 8.36 16.49 0.74
N TYR A 44 7.84 16.72 1.94
CA TYR A 44 8.60 17.17 3.12
C TYR A 44 8.43 16.16 4.26
N HIS A 45 9.42 16.05 5.16
CA HIS A 45 9.33 15.18 6.34
C HIS A 45 8.92 13.72 6.05
N CYS A 46 9.35 13.20 4.90
CA CYS A 46 9.02 11.84 4.44
C CYS A 46 7.51 11.60 4.20
N GLU A 47 6.78 12.67 3.89
CA GLU A 47 5.38 12.68 3.51
C GLU A 47 5.19 13.45 2.21
N GLY A 48 4.42 12.91 1.26
CA GLY A 48 4.10 13.60 0.01
C GLY A 48 3.59 12.68 -1.10
N GLY A 49 3.93 13.02 -2.34
CA GLY A 49 3.52 12.24 -3.51
C GLY A 49 4.53 11.15 -3.83
N LEU A 50 4.04 9.98 -4.27
CA LEU A 50 4.88 8.82 -4.58
C LEU A 50 4.78 8.47 -6.06
N ARG A 51 5.92 8.26 -6.69
CA ARG A 51 6.02 7.88 -8.09
C ARG A 51 6.82 6.59 -8.25
N TYR A 52 6.32 5.66 -9.04
CA TYR A 52 7.04 4.47 -9.46
C TYR A 52 7.77 4.73 -10.77
N ILE A 53 9.02 4.28 -10.86
CA ILE A 53 9.87 4.38 -12.03
C ILE A 53 10.41 2.98 -12.37
N ASP A 54 10.28 2.58 -13.64
CA ASP A 54 11.01 1.47 -14.25
C ASP A 54 11.68 1.98 -15.52
N THR A 55 13.01 2.07 -15.47
CA THR A 55 13.81 2.64 -16.57
C THR A 55 13.97 1.69 -17.75
N GLU A 56 13.94 0.37 -17.55
CA GLU A 56 14.05 -0.62 -18.62
C GLU A 56 12.74 -0.75 -19.40
N ARG A 57 11.60 -0.63 -18.71
CA ARG A 57 10.27 -0.68 -19.32
C ARG A 57 9.74 0.68 -19.76
N ASN A 58 10.49 1.76 -19.52
CA ASN A 58 10.07 3.14 -19.76
C ASN A 58 8.72 3.46 -19.10
N ILE A 59 8.56 3.07 -17.83
CA ILE A 59 7.36 3.34 -17.04
C ILE A 59 7.67 4.42 -16.02
N GLN A 60 6.82 5.42 -15.97
CA GLN A 60 6.73 6.36 -14.86
C GLN A 60 5.26 6.53 -14.51
N HIS A 61 4.90 6.24 -13.26
CA HIS A 61 3.50 6.29 -12.83
C HIS A 61 3.38 7.00 -11.48
N GLN A 62 2.56 8.05 -11.43
CA GLN A 62 2.22 8.73 -10.18
C GLN A 62 1.22 7.87 -9.41
N ILE A 63 1.63 7.30 -8.28
CA ILE A 63 0.77 6.45 -7.45
C ILE A 63 -0.08 7.30 -6.51
N TYR A 64 0.54 8.30 -5.88
CA TYR A 64 -0.08 9.22 -4.92
C TYR A 64 0.32 10.64 -5.26
N ASP A 65 -0.62 11.58 -5.33
CA ASP A 65 -0.32 12.99 -5.47
C ASP A 65 0.26 13.57 -4.17
N VAL A 66 0.91 14.74 -4.25
CA VAL A 66 1.48 15.40 -3.05
C VAL A 66 0.41 15.68 -2.00
N SER A 67 -0.83 15.96 -2.43
CA SER A 67 -1.98 16.17 -1.55
C SER A 67 -2.44 14.93 -0.80
N ASP A 68 -2.07 13.73 -1.27
CA ASP A 68 -2.49 12.48 -0.63
C ASP A 68 -1.68 12.18 0.64
N GLY A 69 -0.51 12.82 0.79
CA GLY A 69 0.32 12.67 1.98
C GLY A 69 0.82 11.24 2.21
N TYR A 70 1.28 10.56 1.16
CA TYR A 70 1.89 9.24 1.30
C TYR A 70 3.09 9.31 2.24
N ARG A 71 3.14 8.38 3.20
CA ARG A 71 4.23 8.22 4.17
C ARG A 71 4.92 6.89 3.96
N ILE A 72 6.24 6.89 3.99
CA ILE A 72 7.03 5.68 3.74
C ILE A 72 6.73 4.56 4.74
N PHE A 73 6.81 3.32 4.28
CA PHE A 73 6.72 2.15 5.14
C PHE A 73 8.09 1.85 5.78
N THR A 74 8.13 1.88 7.12
CA THR A 74 9.40 1.86 7.88
C THR A 74 9.80 0.47 8.39
N LYS A 75 8.98 -0.56 8.17
CA LYS A 75 9.33 -1.95 8.51
C LYS A 75 10.07 -2.60 7.34
N THR A 76 10.53 -3.84 7.54
CA THR A 76 11.20 -4.61 6.49
C THR A 76 10.26 -4.75 5.29
N PHE A 77 10.77 -4.37 4.12
CA PHE A 77 10.05 -4.36 2.86
C PHE A 77 10.90 -5.02 1.79
N ILE A 78 10.48 -6.22 1.37
CA ILE A 78 11.21 -7.05 0.41
C ILE A 78 10.32 -7.27 -0.81
N HIS A 79 10.72 -6.76 -1.96
CA HIS A 79 9.84 -6.75 -3.13
C HIS A 79 10.59 -7.16 -4.40
N PRO A 80 10.80 -8.48 -4.61
CA PRO A 80 11.39 -9.02 -5.84
C PRO A 80 10.41 -9.11 -7.02
N SER A 81 9.09 -9.19 -6.78
CA SER A 81 8.12 -9.43 -7.86
C SER A 81 8.10 -8.26 -8.86
N GLU A 82 8.06 -8.59 -10.15
CA GLU A 82 8.03 -7.59 -11.22
C GLU A 82 6.63 -7.31 -11.73
N ARG A 83 5.82 -8.36 -11.91
CA ARG A 83 4.47 -8.22 -12.48
C ARG A 83 3.49 -7.68 -11.47
N TYR A 84 3.46 -8.28 -10.28
CA TYR A 84 2.64 -7.80 -9.17
C TYR A 84 3.45 -6.88 -8.27
N ILE A 85 3.06 -5.62 -8.22
CA ILE A 85 3.64 -4.62 -7.33
C ILE A 85 2.59 -4.28 -6.28
N ALA A 86 3.00 -4.13 -5.03
CA ALA A 86 2.10 -3.76 -3.95
C ALA A 86 2.87 -2.84 -3.00
N ILE A 87 2.35 -1.64 -2.84
CA ILE A 87 2.89 -0.61 -1.97
C ILE A 87 1.85 -0.38 -0.89
N THR A 88 2.22 -0.65 0.35
CA THR A 88 1.30 -0.43 1.46
C THR A 88 1.12 1.07 1.70
N SER A 89 -0.13 1.48 1.93
CA SER A 89 -0.47 2.83 2.37
C SER A 89 -0.09 3.03 3.84
N TYR A 90 -0.34 4.23 4.38
CA TYR A 90 0.05 4.59 5.73
C TYR A 90 -0.33 3.49 6.74
N GLU A 91 0.68 3.04 7.49
CA GLU A 91 0.53 2.10 8.61
C GLU A 91 -0.01 0.71 8.27
N GLY A 92 0.04 0.28 7.00
CA GLY A 92 -0.55 -1.01 6.66
C GLY A 92 -2.07 -0.97 6.55
N GLY A 93 -2.69 0.20 6.31
CA GLY A 93 -4.14 0.33 6.18
C GLY A 93 -4.74 -0.24 4.89
N GLY A 94 -3.94 -0.33 3.84
CA GLY A 94 -4.32 -0.86 2.54
C GLY A 94 -3.12 -0.85 1.59
N PHE A 95 -3.37 -0.99 0.30
CA PHE A 95 -2.31 -1.08 -0.70
C PHE A 95 -2.71 -0.41 -2.01
N ALA A 96 -1.76 0.29 -2.62
CA ALA A 96 -1.75 0.51 -4.06
C ALA A 96 -1.08 -0.70 -4.70
N ILE A 97 -1.73 -1.30 -5.69
CA ILE A 97 -1.24 -2.49 -6.37
C ILE A 97 -1.15 -2.27 -7.88
N SER A 98 -0.18 -2.92 -8.52
CA SER A 98 -0.13 -3.07 -9.97
C SER A 98 -0.06 -4.55 -10.30
N LYS A 99 -0.68 -4.96 -11.41
CA LYS A 99 -0.72 -6.35 -11.89
C LYS A 99 -0.04 -6.51 -13.25
N ASP A 100 0.58 -5.43 -13.73
CA ASP A 100 1.07 -5.28 -15.09
C ASP A 100 2.40 -4.50 -15.15
N TYR A 101 3.30 -4.77 -14.19
CA TYR A 101 4.65 -4.20 -14.12
C TYR A 101 4.70 -2.70 -13.80
N GLY A 102 3.65 -2.16 -13.16
CA GLY A 102 3.55 -0.76 -12.77
C GLY A 102 2.91 0.15 -13.83
N LYS A 103 2.33 -0.41 -14.90
CA LYS A 103 1.68 0.38 -15.97
C LYS A 103 0.36 0.95 -15.49
N THR A 104 -0.46 0.13 -14.83
CA THR A 104 -1.72 0.52 -14.21
C THR A 104 -1.73 0.16 -12.73
N TRP A 105 -2.49 0.93 -11.96
CA TRP A 105 -2.57 0.80 -10.51
C TRP A 105 -4.03 0.76 -10.06
N ASP A 106 -4.27 0.00 -8.99
CA ASP A 106 -5.58 -0.22 -8.37
C ASP A 106 -5.41 -0.28 -6.84
N GLY A 107 -6.52 -0.34 -6.11
CA GLY A 107 -6.55 -0.55 -4.67
C GLY A 107 -6.61 -2.04 -4.30
N ALA A 108 -5.94 -2.38 -3.20
CA ALA A 108 -6.20 -3.59 -2.45
C ALA A 108 -6.41 -3.27 -0.97
N SER A 109 -7.20 -4.10 -0.30
CA SER A 109 -7.52 -3.94 1.12
C SER A 109 -7.52 -5.27 1.84
N TYR A 110 -7.49 -5.19 3.16
CA TYR A 110 -7.87 -6.33 3.99
C TYR A 110 -9.36 -6.61 3.81
N SER A 111 -9.73 -7.89 3.73
CA SER A 111 -11.13 -8.26 3.54
C SER A 111 -11.84 -8.26 4.89
N PRO A 112 -13.07 -7.70 4.98
CA PRO A 112 -13.83 -7.67 6.22
C PRO A 112 -13.97 -9.04 6.90
N GLY A 113 -13.64 -9.10 8.19
CA GLY A 113 -13.64 -10.34 8.97
C GLY A 113 -12.52 -11.33 8.59
N GLY A 114 -11.61 -10.94 7.69
CA GLY A 114 -10.46 -11.73 7.25
C GLY A 114 -9.27 -11.68 8.21
N GLY A 115 -9.49 -11.21 9.42
CA GLY A 115 -8.50 -11.09 10.49
C GLY A 115 -7.89 -12.41 10.94
N ALA A 116 -6.80 -12.35 11.68
CA ALA A 116 -6.25 -13.51 12.38
C ALA A 116 -7.19 -13.98 13.51
N ILE A 117 -7.89 -13.06 14.18
CA ILE A 117 -8.84 -13.41 15.23
C ILE A 117 -10.25 -13.40 14.61
N LYS A 118 -10.97 -14.52 14.71
CA LYS A 118 -12.37 -14.61 14.27
C LYS A 118 -13.21 -13.59 15.06
N TYR A 119 -13.92 -12.71 14.33
CA TYR A 119 -14.67 -11.56 14.86
C TYR A 119 -13.82 -10.43 15.47
N GLY A 120 -12.50 -10.45 15.29
CA GLY A 120 -11.61 -9.33 15.58
C GLY A 120 -11.38 -8.43 14.37
N ASP A 121 -10.31 -7.63 14.43
CA ASP A 121 -9.90 -6.75 13.34
C ASP A 121 -9.51 -7.53 12.08
N ASP A 122 -9.85 -6.97 10.91
CA ASP A 122 -9.55 -7.55 9.60
C ASP A 122 -8.10 -7.37 9.15
N ARG A 123 -7.39 -6.40 9.73
CA ARG A 123 -6.02 -6.03 9.42
C ARG A 123 -5.11 -6.08 10.66
N PRO A 124 -3.80 -6.29 10.49
CA PRO A 124 -2.86 -6.18 11.60
C PRO A 124 -2.77 -4.73 12.08
N GLN A 125 -2.53 -4.55 13.39
CA GLN A 125 -2.23 -3.24 13.95
C GLN A 125 -0.84 -2.78 13.51
N ARG A 126 -0.66 -1.48 13.26
CA ARG A 126 0.59 -0.89 12.74
C ARG A 126 1.82 -1.35 13.51
N GLU A 127 1.74 -1.28 14.83
CA GLU A 127 2.84 -1.55 15.75
C GLU A 127 3.20 -3.04 15.76
N GLU A 128 2.27 -3.91 15.35
CA GLU A 128 2.42 -5.35 15.28
C GLU A 128 2.98 -5.83 13.93
N ILE A 129 2.99 -4.99 12.90
CA ILE A 129 3.60 -5.32 11.60
C ILE A 129 5.12 -5.47 11.76
N GLU A 130 5.63 -6.62 11.31
CA GLU A 130 7.06 -6.95 11.30
C GLU A 130 7.66 -6.72 9.91
N SER A 131 6.99 -7.20 8.85
CA SER A 131 7.49 -7.08 7.48
C SER A 131 6.37 -7.15 6.45
N PHE A 132 6.62 -6.58 5.28
CA PHE A 132 5.83 -6.80 4.08
C PHE A 132 6.71 -7.33 2.95
N THR A 133 6.38 -8.51 2.41
CA THR A 133 7.14 -9.14 1.33
C THR A 133 6.24 -9.38 0.13
N VAL A 134 6.70 -9.07 -1.07
CA VAL A 134 5.97 -9.31 -2.33
C VAL A 134 6.77 -10.23 -3.24
N VAL A 135 6.42 -11.52 -3.24
CA VAL A 135 7.15 -12.59 -3.91
C VAL A 135 6.18 -13.52 -4.61
N ASN A 136 6.60 -14.13 -5.73
CA ASN A 136 5.76 -15.02 -6.54
C ASN A 136 4.43 -14.38 -6.97
N ASP A 137 4.47 -13.07 -7.22
CA ASP A 137 3.29 -12.29 -7.59
C ASP A 137 2.16 -12.29 -6.53
N GLN A 138 2.54 -12.38 -5.25
CA GLN A 138 1.65 -12.29 -4.09
C GLN A 138 2.26 -11.38 -3.00
N GLY A 139 1.42 -10.67 -2.27
CA GLY A 139 1.83 -9.92 -1.08
C GLY A 139 1.66 -10.75 0.20
N PHE A 140 2.60 -10.57 1.14
CA PHE A 140 2.64 -11.24 2.43
C PHE A 140 3.01 -10.23 3.53
N MET A 141 2.04 -9.87 4.37
CA MET A 141 2.21 -9.03 5.54
C MET A 141 2.34 -9.93 6.78
N LEU A 142 3.50 -9.90 7.43
CA LEU A 142 3.81 -10.71 8.60
C LEU A 142 3.76 -9.84 9.86
N THR A 143 3.10 -10.34 10.91
CA THR A 143 3.11 -9.70 12.23
C THR A 143 4.21 -10.27 13.12
N LYS A 144 4.58 -9.51 14.16
CA LYS A 144 5.53 -9.93 15.21
C LYS A 144 5.11 -11.21 15.95
N LYS A 145 3.82 -11.49 15.98
CA LYS A 145 3.25 -12.70 16.61
C LYS A 145 3.21 -13.90 15.67
N GLY A 146 3.58 -13.71 14.40
CA GLY A 146 3.59 -14.75 13.38
C GLY A 146 2.30 -14.87 12.58
N ASP A 147 1.34 -13.95 12.74
CA ASP A 147 0.15 -13.93 11.89
C ASP A 147 0.54 -13.51 10.47
N LEU A 148 0.03 -14.23 9.48
CA LEU A 148 0.34 -14.01 8.08
C LEU A 148 -0.92 -13.55 7.35
N TYR A 149 -0.90 -12.32 6.83
CA TYR A 149 -1.91 -11.80 5.93
C TYR A 149 -1.38 -11.81 4.51
N LEU A 150 -2.19 -12.22 3.55
CA LEU A 150 -1.70 -12.48 2.20
C LEU A 150 -2.76 -12.27 1.12
N SER A 151 -2.29 -11.97 -0.09
CA SER A 151 -3.12 -11.90 -1.29
C SER A 151 -3.23 -13.25 -1.99
N SER A 152 -4.23 -13.40 -2.87
CA SER A 152 -4.38 -14.61 -3.71
C SER A 152 -3.17 -14.88 -4.60
N LYS A 153 -3.05 -16.14 -5.03
CA LYS A 153 -2.15 -16.59 -6.11
C LYS A 153 -2.44 -15.83 -7.41
N PRO A 154 -1.50 -15.80 -8.38
CA PRO A 154 -1.55 -14.88 -9.50
C PRO A 154 -2.48 -15.25 -10.66
N PHE A 155 -3.74 -15.47 -10.32
CA PHE A 155 -4.85 -15.74 -11.22
C PHE A 155 -6.19 -15.50 -10.52
N ASP A 156 -7.23 -15.23 -11.31
CA ASP A 156 -8.61 -15.22 -10.86
C ASP A 156 -9.19 -16.64 -10.88
N ASP A 157 -10.10 -16.96 -9.96
CA ASP A 157 -10.77 -18.26 -9.97
C ASP A 157 -11.77 -18.30 -11.14
N PRO A 158 -11.57 -19.17 -12.16
CA PRO A 158 -12.41 -19.18 -13.35
C PRO A 158 -13.89 -19.46 -13.08
N ARG A 159 -14.22 -20.06 -11.93
CA ARG A 159 -15.61 -20.31 -11.52
C ARG A 159 -16.31 -19.05 -11.05
N LEU A 160 -15.55 -18.06 -10.57
CA LEU A 160 -16.07 -16.77 -10.14
C LEU A 160 -15.97 -15.70 -11.23
N GLU A 161 -15.28 -15.95 -12.33
CA GLU A 161 -15.25 -15.04 -13.47
C GLU A 161 -16.64 -14.90 -14.13
N PRO A 162 -16.90 -13.81 -14.88
CA PRO A 162 -18.20 -13.60 -15.54
C PRO A 162 -18.61 -14.77 -16.44
N GLY A 163 -19.79 -15.35 -16.18
CA GLY A 163 -20.28 -16.55 -16.87
C GLY A 163 -19.75 -17.87 -16.32
N GLY A 164 -18.96 -17.83 -15.24
CA GLY A 164 -18.52 -18.99 -14.48
C GLY A 164 -19.65 -19.73 -13.77
N SER A 165 -19.34 -20.90 -13.21
CA SER A 165 -20.32 -21.75 -12.54
C SER A 165 -20.71 -21.28 -11.13
N GLY A 166 -19.98 -20.33 -10.57
CA GLY A 166 -19.98 -20.07 -9.13
C GLY A 166 -19.32 -21.20 -8.35
N ILE A 167 -19.36 -21.10 -7.03
CA ILE A 167 -18.75 -22.07 -6.11
C ILE A 167 -19.78 -22.52 -5.08
N ASP A 168 -20.16 -23.79 -5.14
CA ASP A 168 -20.89 -24.43 -4.05
C ASP A 168 -19.96 -24.69 -2.86
N TYR A 169 -20.44 -24.35 -1.66
CA TYR A 169 -19.72 -24.63 -0.42
C TYR A 169 -20.66 -24.96 0.72
N THR A 170 -20.12 -25.64 1.73
CA THR A 170 -20.84 -25.95 2.97
C THR A 170 -20.25 -25.17 4.12
N TYR A 171 -21.10 -24.53 4.91
CA TYR A 171 -20.70 -23.82 6.12
C TYR A 171 -21.36 -24.45 7.34
N THR A 172 -20.54 -24.81 8.33
CA THR A 172 -21.00 -25.36 9.60
C THR A 172 -20.91 -24.28 10.67
N TYR A 173 -22.04 -23.99 11.31
CA TYR A 173 -22.12 -23.06 12.43
C TYR A 173 -22.85 -23.70 13.59
N ARG A 174 -22.19 -23.79 14.76
CA ARG A 174 -22.74 -24.41 15.97
C ARG A 174 -23.29 -25.84 15.77
N GLY A 175 -22.66 -26.61 14.87
CA GLY A 175 -23.05 -27.98 14.54
C GLY A 175 -24.07 -28.10 13.41
N ASP A 176 -24.64 -26.99 12.95
CA ASP A 176 -25.58 -26.98 11.83
C ASP A 176 -24.84 -26.71 10.51
N THR A 177 -24.86 -27.68 9.60
CA THR A 177 -24.28 -27.55 8.26
C THR A 177 -25.31 -27.06 7.26
N SER A 178 -24.97 -25.98 6.55
CA SER A 178 -25.80 -25.37 5.51
C SER A 178 -25.06 -25.33 4.18
N LYS A 179 -25.79 -25.51 3.07
CA LYS A 179 -25.25 -25.40 1.71
C LYS A 179 -25.46 -23.98 1.21
N HIS A 180 -24.42 -23.43 0.58
CA HIS A 180 -24.39 -22.08 0.04
C HIS A 180 -23.77 -22.09 -1.35
N HIS A 181 -24.04 -21.02 -2.10
CA HIS A 181 -23.49 -20.80 -3.43
C HIS A 181 -22.85 -19.41 -3.49
N LEU A 182 -21.60 -19.33 -3.92
CA LEU A 182 -20.95 -18.07 -4.29
C LEU A 182 -21.22 -17.83 -5.77
N GLU A 183 -22.01 -16.79 -6.05
CA GLU A 183 -22.29 -16.37 -7.42
C GLU A 183 -21.01 -15.85 -8.11
N PRO A 184 -20.89 -16.04 -9.43
CA PRO A 184 -19.87 -15.37 -10.23
C PRO A 184 -19.94 -13.85 -10.10
N ILE A 185 -18.78 -13.19 -10.23
CA ILE A 185 -18.70 -11.75 -10.21
C ILE A 185 -19.28 -11.16 -11.50
N ASN A 186 -19.81 -9.94 -11.38
CA ASN A 186 -20.30 -9.20 -12.53
C ASN A 186 -19.14 -8.84 -13.46
N SER A 187 -19.38 -8.82 -14.78
CA SER A 187 -18.36 -8.43 -15.78
C SER A 187 -17.82 -7.00 -15.63
N SER A 188 -18.50 -6.13 -14.89
CA SER A 188 -17.98 -4.81 -14.52
C SER A 188 -16.91 -4.85 -13.43
N VAL A 189 -16.89 -5.93 -12.62
CA VAL A 189 -15.89 -6.19 -11.59
C VAL A 189 -14.76 -6.93 -12.28
N GLY A 190 -13.79 -6.20 -12.83
CA GLY A 190 -12.61 -6.81 -13.44
C GLY A 190 -11.81 -7.68 -12.45
N SER A 191 -10.69 -8.24 -12.91
CA SER A 191 -9.82 -9.15 -12.15
C SER A 191 -9.67 -8.79 -10.66
N LEU A 192 -9.93 -9.75 -9.79
CA LEU A 192 -9.84 -9.65 -8.33
C LEU A 192 -8.52 -10.20 -7.76
N TRP A 193 -7.70 -10.85 -8.57
CA TRP A 193 -6.36 -11.28 -8.18
C TRP A 193 -5.62 -10.12 -7.51
N GLY A 194 -5.07 -10.40 -6.32
CA GLY A 194 -4.22 -9.45 -5.60
C GLY A 194 -4.97 -8.34 -4.86
N LYS A 195 -6.30 -8.24 -4.96
CA LYS A 195 -7.09 -7.15 -4.36
C LYS A 195 -7.48 -7.37 -2.90
N ASN A 196 -7.50 -8.63 -2.46
CA ASN A 196 -7.97 -9.02 -1.14
C ASN A 196 -6.82 -9.59 -0.33
N TYR A 197 -6.59 -9.01 0.86
CA TYR A 197 -5.67 -9.53 1.86
C TYR A 197 -6.47 -10.18 2.99
N VAL A 198 -6.16 -11.44 3.29
CA VAL A 198 -6.78 -12.19 4.38
C VAL A 198 -5.72 -12.89 5.20
N SER A 199 -5.99 -13.08 6.48
CA SER A 199 -5.17 -13.90 7.35
C SER A 199 -5.22 -15.35 6.90
N TRP A 200 -4.06 -16.01 6.86
CA TRP A 200 -3.91 -17.41 6.49
C TRP A 200 -4.84 -18.32 7.31
N ILE A 201 -4.96 -18.08 8.63
CA ILE A 201 -5.83 -18.90 9.50
C ILE A 201 -7.32 -18.69 9.23
N SER A 202 -7.73 -17.57 8.63
CA SER A 202 -9.13 -17.34 8.29
C SER A 202 -9.63 -18.24 7.15
N ILE A 203 -8.72 -18.77 6.34
CA ILE A 203 -9.01 -19.52 5.11
C ILE A 203 -8.43 -20.95 5.06
N GLN A 204 -7.43 -21.30 5.87
CA GLN A 204 -6.76 -22.62 5.80
C GLN A 204 -7.09 -23.58 6.95
N LEU A 205 -7.86 -23.16 7.96
CA LEU A 205 -8.29 -24.08 9.02
C LEU A 205 -9.37 -25.06 8.51
N GLN A 206 -9.60 -26.13 9.28
CA GLN A 206 -10.67 -27.10 9.04
C GLN A 206 -12.05 -26.41 8.93
N ASP A 207 -12.30 -25.42 9.79
CA ASP A 207 -13.51 -24.61 9.82
C ASP A 207 -13.17 -23.14 9.52
N PRO A 208 -12.92 -22.78 8.24
CA PRO A 208 -12.60 -21.42 7.86
C PRO A 208 -13.83 -20.51 8.05
N TRP A 209 -13.61 -19.23 8.31
CA TRP A 209 -14.68 -18.23 8.45
C TRP A 209 -14.72 -17.22 7.31
N GLN A 210 -13.88 -17.43 6.29
CA GLN A 210 -13.86 -16.63 5.07
C GLN A 210 -14.17 -17.51 3.86
N THR A 211 -15.02 -16.99 2.97
CA THR A 211 -15.44 -17.69 1.74
C THR A 211 -14.30 -17.82 0.73
N PHE A 212 -13.25 -17.00 0.85
CA PHE A 212 -12.00 -17.14 0.09
C PHE A 212 -11.39 -18.55 0.21
N ALA A 213 -11.62 -19.28 1.30
CA ALA A 213 -11.17 -20.67 1.47
C ALA A 213 -11.60 -21.61 0.32
N TYR A 214 -12.72 -21.31 -0.34
CA TYR A 214 -13.28 -22.13 -1.42
C TYR A 214 -12.75 -21.75 -2.81
N GLN A 215 -11.96 -20.68 -2.91
CA GLN A 215 -11.38 -20.21 -4.17
C GLN A 215 -10.02 -20.88 -4.41
N THR A 216 -9.81 -21.40 -5.61
CA THR A 216 -8.60 -22.15 -6.01
C THR A 216 -7.32 -21.31 -5.91
N ASN A 217 -7.42 -20.01 -6.15
CA ASN A 217 -6.32 -19.06 -5.98
C ASN A 217 -6.00 -18.72 -4.50
N PHE A 218 -6.81 -19.19 -3.55
CA PHE A 218 -6.55 -19.14 -2.11
C PHE A 218 -6.23 -20.51 -1.49
N GLN A 219 -6.32 -21.60 -2.25
CA GLN A 219 -6.01 -22.95 -1.77
C GLN A 219 -4.52 -23.26 -1.84
N ASN A 220 -4.02 -24.10 -0.94
CA ASN A 220 -2.61 -24.54 -0.88
C ASN A 220 -1.64 -23.34 -0.87
N ILE A 221 -1.96 -22.33 -0.06
CA ILE A 221 -1.13 -21.14 0.14
C ILE A 221 -0.13 -21.40 1.28
N PRO A 222 1.12 -20.95 1.15
CA PRO A 222 2.14 -21.15 2.18
C PRO A 222 1.73 -20.50 3.52
N ASN A 223 2.03 -21.20 4.61
CA ASN A 223 1.79 -20.73 5.99
C ASN A 223 2.92 -19.86 6.55
N LYS A 224 3.87 -19.48 5.70
CA LYS A 224 4.98 -18.58 6.00
C LYS A 224 5.34 -17.80 4.74
N VAL A 225 6.03 -16.69 4.91
CA VAL A 225 6.57 -15.93 3.78
C VAL A 225 7.53 -16.83 2.96
N PRO A 226 7.34 -16.97 1.64
CA PRO A 226 8.28 -17.70 0.79
C PRO A 226 9.70 -17.13 0.87
N GLU A 227 10.70 -18.01 0.80
CA GLU A 227 12.10 -17.59 0.83
C GLU A 227 12.45 -16.76 -0.41
N VAL A 228 13.02 -15.57 -0.20
CA VAL A 228 13.53 -14.71 -1.27
C VAL A 228 15.05 -14.87 -1.35
N LYS A 229 15.54 -15.40 -2.47
CA LYS A 229 16.98 -15.62 -2.70
C LYS A 229 17.57 -14.52 -3.57
N ASN A 230 18.81 -14.13 -3.28
CA ASN A 230 19.60 -13.19 -4.09
C ASN A 230 18.92 -11.82 -4.34
N TYR A 231 18.08 -11.35 -3.40
CA TYR A 231 17.44 -10.04 -3.53
C TYR A 231 18.47 -8.92 -3.63
N LYS A 232 18.26 -7.99 -4.58
CA LYS A 232 19.19 -6.88 -4.88
C LYS A 232 18.66 -5.52 -4.46
N GLY A 233 17.36 -5.41 -4.20
CA GLY A 233 16.73 -4.20 -3.73
C GLY A 233 17.09 -3.86 -2.28
N TRP A 234 16.56 -2.74 -1.82
CA TRP A 234 16.66 -2.33 -0.43
C TRP A 234 15.70 -3.14 0.43
N ASP A 235 16.13 -3.43 1.66
CA ASP A 235 15.32 -4.14 2.65
C ASP A 235 14.34 -3.25 3.41
N HIS A 236 14.49 -1.92 3.29
CA HIS A 236 13.67 -0.90 3.92
C HIS A 236 13.53 0.30 3.01
N MET A 237 12.41 1.00 3.09
CA MET A 237 12.33 2.36 2.58
C MET A 237 13.20 3.29 3.43
N ARG A 238 13.81 4.27 2.78
CA ARG A 238 14.73 5.24 3.41
C ARG A 238 14.31 6.63 3.00
N CYS A 239 14.42 7.59 3.91
CA CYS A 239 14.11 8.98 3.60
C CYS A 239 14.93 9.90 4.48
N ASN A 240 15.41 11.00 3.90
CA ASN A 240 15.93 12.14 4.64
C ASN A 240 14.77 13.09 4.99
N PRO A 241 14.37 13.21 6.26
CA PRO A 241 13.26 14.07 6.68
C PRO A 241 13.58 15.57 6.54
N ASP A 242 14.87 15.92 6.50
CA ASP A 242 15.36 17.30 6.46
C ASP A 242 15.61 17.82 5.05
N LEU A 243 15.35 16.99 4.04
CA LEU A 243 15.58 17.34 2.65
C LEU A 243 14.70 18.55 2.27
N GLY A 244 15.33 19.55 1.65
CA GLY A 244 14.66 20.77 1.17
C GLY A 244 14.35 21.81 2.23
N LEU A 245 14.52 21.51 3.53
CA LEU A 245 14.39 22.46 4.63
C LEU A 245 15.56 23.46 4.65
N GLU A 246 15.30 24.67 5.14
CA GLU A 246 16.37 25.65 5.38
C GLU A 246 17.17 25.27 6.65
N ALA A 247 18.44 25.67 6.72
CA ALA A 247 19.34 25.30 7.83
C ALA A 247 18.80 25.70 9.23
N SER A 248 17.99 26.77 9.30
CA SER A 248 17.32 27.21 10.53
C SER A 248 16.17 26.31 10.98
N GLU A 249 15.60 25.52 10.07
CA GLU A 249 14.47 24.62 10.31
C GLU A 249 14.94 23.21 10.67
N GLN A 250 16.17 22.84 10.28
CA GLN A 250 16.79 21.54 10.55
C GLN A 250 17.28 21.37 12.01
N GLN A 251 17.33 22.45 12.80
CA GLN A 251 17.86 22.46 14.18
C GLN A 251 16.77 22.51 15.26
N LYS A 252 15.49 22.39 14.89
CA LYS A 252 14.34 22.35 15.81
C LYS A 252 13.83 20.94 15.98
#